data_AF-A0A2G9I2H1-F1
#
_entry.id   AF-A0A2G9I2H1-F1
#
_cell.length_a   1.000
_cell.length_b   1.000
_cell.length_c   1.000
_cell.angle_alpha   90.00
_cell.angle_beta   90.00
_cell.angle_gamma   90.00
#
_symmetry.space_group_name_H-M   'P 1'
#
loop_
_entity.id
_entity.type
_entity.pdbx_description
1 polymer ?
#
loop_
_entity_poly.entity_id
_entity_poly.type
_entity_poly.pdbx_seq_one_letter_code
_entity_poly.pdbx_strand_id
1 'polypeptide(L)'
;MHFRFILALIIPFMMQYRLSGYNFLQPEEVGIISHHTDGELTRQVVNEKISQEMFDSIVREVVEEVGVPAATLGTPVFIGISQRVLNVRTTAFFFIKCSLHSKEIQQLYGSAQDGYESTQLYAMSMSNVEAATSKMPGCHQGGFALYKSMLDAAKEN
;
A
#
# COMPACT_ATOMS: atom_id res chain seq x y z
N MET A 1 20.33 16.78 8.89
CA MET A 1 19.68 16.36 7.63
C MET A 1 19.12 14.95 7.83
N HIS A 2 18.01 14.84 8.57
CA HIS A 2 17.37 13.55 8.88
C HIS A 2 16.14 13.40 7.98
N PHE A 3 16.29 12.69 6.86
CA PHE A 3 15.14 12.32 6.04
C PHE A 3 14.65 10.95 6.52
N ARG A 4 13.50 10.97 7.22
CA ARG A 4 12.68 9.80 7.58
C ARG A 4 11.41 9.88 6.77
N PHE A 5 11.42 9.40 5.53
CA PHE A 5 10.20 9.27 4.73
C PHE A 5 10.30 7.99 3.90
N ILE A 6 9.48 7.00 4.24
CA ILE A 6 8.96 6.05 3.25
C ILE A 6 7.58 6.59 2.87
N LEU A 7 7.47 7.08 1.64
CA LEU A 7 6.18 7.16 0.99
C LEU A 7 5.94 5.76 0.43
N ALA A 8 5.16 4.93 1.12
CA ALA A 8 4.62 3.69 0.56
C ALA A 8 3.54 4.06 -0.48
N LEU A 9 3.97 4.72 -1.54
CA LEU A 9 3.26 4.93 -2.79
C LEU A 9 4.37 4.57 -3.78
N ILE A 10 4.41 3.37 -4.34
CA ILE A 10 3.59 3.01 -5.50
C ILE A 10 3.86 1.53 -5.70
N ILE A 11 2.98 0.68 -5.19
CA ILE A 11 2.83 -0.68 -5.69
C ILE A 11 1.40 -0.75 -6.22
N PRO A 12 1.20 -0.82 -7.54
CA PRO A 12 -0.14 -0.81 -8.11
C PRO A 12 -0.78 -2.21 -8.08
N PHE A 13 -1.01 -2.85 -6.92
CA PHE A 13 -1.86 -4.04 -6.80
C PHE A 13 -3.24 -3.67 -6.25
N MET A 14 -4.24 -3.54 -7.12
CA MET A 14 -5.25 -4.54 -7.55
C MET A 14 -6.21 -4.80 -6.40
N MET A 15 -7.42 -4.28 -6.53
CA MET A 15 -8.61 -4.76 -5.85
C MET A 15 -9.63 -5.07 -6.95
N GLN A 16 -9.57 -6.28 -7.52
CA GLN A 16 -10.56 -6.85 -8.42
C GLN A 16 -10.49 -8.37 -8.37
N TYR A 17 -11.62 -8.97 -7.99
CA TYR A 17 -11.89 -10.39 -8.02
C TYR A 17 -11.72 -10.95 -9.46
N ARG A 18 -10.54 -11.49 -9.81
CA ARG A 18 -10.37 -12.63 -10.75
C ARG A 18 -8.91 -13.12 -10.87
N LEU A 19 -8.75 -14.42 -10.64
CA LEU A 19 -7.78 -15.42 -11.15
C LEU A 19 -6.51 -14.93 -11.89
N SER A 20 -5.36 -15.33 -11.34
CA SER A 20 -3.99 -15.39 -11.91
C SER A 20 -3.09 -14.18 -11.70
N GLY A 21 -2.25 -14.25 -10.65
CA GLY A 21 -1.03 -13.46 -10.44
C GLY A 21 -0.90 -12.91 -9.03
N TYR A 22 -0.02 -13.52 -8.22
CA TYR A 22 0.52 -13.08 -6.92
C TYR A 22 0.85 -11.57 -6.96
N ASN A 23 0.49 -10.64 -6.06
CA ASN A 23 0.00 -10.64 -4.69
C ASN A 23 -1.28 -9.80 -4.56
N PHE A 24 -2.41 -10.45 -4.28
CA PHE A 24 -3.72 -9.80 -4.11
C PHE A 24 -4.20 -10.04 -2.69
N LEU A 25 -5.07 -9.18 -2.14
CA LEU A 25 -5.85 -9.49 -0.95
C LEU A 25 -6.65 -10.78 -1.16
N GLN A 26 -6.17 -11.93 -0.71
CA GLN A 26 -6.83 -13.20 -0.95
C GLN A 26 -7.85 -13.44 0.16
N PRO A 27 -9.16 -13.27 -0.07
CA PRO A 27 -10.14 -13.52 1.00
C PRO A 27 -10.05 -14.96 1.52
N GLU A 28 -9.51 -15.88 0.72
CA GLU A 28 -9.21 -17.25 1.10
C GLU A 28 -8.20 -17.36 2.26
N GLU A 29 -7.23 -16.44 2.38
CA GLU A 29 -6.25 -16.43 3.47
C GLU A 29 -6.91 -16.19 4.83
N VAL A 30 -8.03 -15.47 4.86
CA VAL A 30 -8.86 -15.28 6.06
C VAL A 30 -10.08 -16.19 6.12
N GLY A 31 -10.12 -17.22 5.27
CA GLY A 31 -11.16 -18.24 5.24
C GLY A 31 -12.48 -17.80 4.62
N ILE A 32 -12.48 -16.73 3.82
CA ILE A 32 -13.65 -16.21 3.11
C ILE A 32 -13.64 -16.80 1.70
N ILE A 33 -14.30 -17.94 1.55
CA ILE A 33 -14.31 -18.76 0.34
C ILE A 33 -15.53 -18.51 -0.57
N SER A 34 -16.53 -17.75 -0.11
CA SER A 34 -17.66 -17.36 -0.93
C SER A 34 -18.40 -16.13 -0.38
N HIS A 35 -19.27 -15.54 -1.19
CA HIS A 35 -20.17 -14.47 -0.77
C HIS A 35 -21.34 -14.94 0.11
N HIS A 36 -21.49 -16.26 0.32
CA HIS A 36 -22.59 -16.81 1.10
C HIS A 36 -22.32 -16.68 2.60
N THR A 37 -23.12 -15.86 3.27
CA THR A 37 -23.27 -15.88 4.73
C THR A 37 -24.33 -16.91 5.13
N ASP A 38 -24.25 -18.14 4.62
CA ASP A 38 -25.05 -19.26 5.13
C ASP A 38 -24.19 -19.99 6.19
N GLY A 39 -24.17 -19.43 7.40
CA GLY A 39 -23.39 -19.96 8.52
C GLY A 39 -23.20 -18.96 9.67
N GLU A 40 -22.60 -19.45 10.76
CA GLU A 40 -22.35 -18.82 12.06
C GLU A 40 -21.60 -17.47 12.03
N LEU A 41 -20.99 -17.10 10.90
CA LEU A 41 -20.23 -15.87 10.72
C LEU A 41 -21.15 -14.72 10.32
N THR A 42 -21.36 -13.79 11.24
CA THR A 42 -22.11 -12.56 10.95
C THR A 42 -21.35 -11.70 9.93
N ARG A 43 -22.08 -10.88 9.16
CA ARG A 43 -21.50 -9.90 8.23
C ARG A 43 -20.44 -9.00 8.91
N GLN A 44 -20.62 -8.73 10.20
CA GLN A 44 -19.67 -7.95 10.98
C GLN A 44 -18.33 -8.68 11.13
N VAL A 45 -18.33 -9.95 11.53
CA VAL A 45 -17.10 -10.75 11.67
C VAL A 45 -16.39 -10.88 10.33
N VAL A 46 -17.14 -11.05 9.23
CA VAL A 46 -16.58 -11.07 7.88
C VAL A 46 -15.90 -9.74 7.54
N ASN A 47 -16.56 -8.61 7.78
CA ASN A 47 -15.97 -7.29 7.52
C ASN A 47 -14.73 -7.01 8.37
N GLU A 48 -14.72 -7.44 9.63
CA GLU A 48 -13.57 -7.31 10.53
C GLU A 48 -12.38 -8.12 9.99
N LYS A 49 -12.61 -9.37 9.56
CA LYS A 49 -11.57 -10.21 8.95
C LYS A 49 -11.02 -9.63 7.64
N ILE A 50 -11.90 -9.15 6.76
CA ILE A 50 -11.48 -8.51 5.50
C ILE A 50 -10.67 -7.26 5.80
N SER A 51 -11.13 -6.43 6.76
CA SER A 51 -10.42 -5.21 7.13
C SER A 51 -9.05 -5.55 7.71
N GLN A 52 -8.96 -6.56 8.57
CA GLN A 52 -7.68 -7.02 9.12
C GLN A 52 -6.73 -7.47 7.99
N GLU A 53 -7.22 -8.29 7.06
CA GLU A 53 -6.45 -8.72 5.89
C GLU A 53 -5.98 -7.52 5.04
N MET A 54 -6.83 -6.50 4.85
CA MET A 54 -6.44 -5.26 4.16
C MET A 54 -5.22 -4.55 4.78
N PHE A 55 -5.11 -4.55 6.10
CA PHE A 55 -4.00 -3.91 6.80
C PHE A 55 -2.78 -4.83 6.91
N ASP A 56 -2.98 -6.14 7.04
CA ASP A 56 -1.89 -7.11 7.13
C ASP A 56 -1.22 -7.30 5.76
N SER A 57 -2.01 -7.37 4.69
CA SER A 57 -1.49 -7.54 3.33
C SER A 57 -0.60 -6.36 2.92
N ILE A 58 -0.97 -5.11 3.26
CA ILE A 58 -0.16 -3.96 2.85
C ILE A 58 1.18 -3.90 3.59
N VAL A 59 1.25 -4.41 4.82
CA VAL A 59 2.52 -4.56 5.54
C VAL A 59 3.36 -5.65 4.87
N ARG A 60 2.75 -6.81 4.59
CA ARG A 60 3.42 -7.93 3.93
C ARG A 60 3.97 -7.53 2.56
N GLU A 61 3.18 -6.85 1.74
CA GLU A 61 3.59 -6.35 0.43
C GLU A 61 4.82 -5.44 0.51
N VAL A 62 4.84 -4.49 1.45
CA VAL A 62 6.00 -3.60 1.64
C VAL A 62 7.24 -4.37 2.06
N VAL A 63 7.10 -5.41 2.89
CA VAL A 63 8.22 -6.28 3.30
C VAL A 63 8.73 -7.09 2.11
N GLU A 64 7.83 -7.69 1.33
CA GLU A 64 8.18 -8.57 0.21
C GLU A 64 8.82 -7.80 -0.95
N GLU A 65 8.28 -6.63 -1.31
CA GLU A 65 8.81 -5.83 -2.43
C GLU A 65 9.99 -4.93 -2.07
N VAL A 66 10.09 -4.45 -0.83
CA VAL A 66 11.16 -3.52 -0.41
C VAL A 66 12.26 -4.22 0.39
N GLY A 67 11.99 -5.39 0.95
CA GLY A 67 12.93 -6.15 1.80
C GLY A 67 13.13 -5.55 3.19
N VAL A 68 12.32 -4.58 3.60
CA VAL A 68 12.43 -3.96 4.93
C VAL A 68 11.83 -4.87 6.00
N PRO A 69 12.44 -4.99 7.21
CA PRO A 69 11.84 -5.79 8.26
C PRO A 69 10.53 -5.18 8.76
N ALA A 70 9.49 -5.99 8.96
CA ALA A 70 8.18 -5.55 9.45
C ALA A 70 8.27 -4.75 10.77
N ALA A 71 9.21 -5.11 11.65
CA ALA A 71 9.44 -4.41 12.93
C ALA A 71 9.89 -2.94 12.78
N THR A 72 10.34 -2.54 11.58
CA THR A 72 10.72 -1.15 11.27
C THR A 72 9.55 -0.32 10.75
N LEU A 73 8.43 -0.97 10.41
CA LEU A 73 7.21 -0.35 9.92
C LEU A 73 6.29 0.00 11.10
N GLY A 74 5.72 1.20 11.07
CA GLY A 74 4.64 1.60 11.97
C GLY A 74 3.31 1.03 11.52
N THR A 75 2.26 1.25 12.33
CA THR A 75 0.90 0.86 11.97
C THR A 75 0.44 1.55 10.68
N PRO A 76 -0.07 0.81 9.68
CA PRO A 76 -0.64 1.40 8.48
C PRO A 76 -1.84 2.28 8.82
N VAL A 77 -1.97 3.38 8.09
CA VAL A 77 -3.12 4.29 8.18
C VAL A 77 -3.80 4.29 6.82
N PHE A 78 -5.07 3.91 6.77
CA PHE A 78 -5.87 4.05 5.56
C PHE A 78 -6.15 5.53 5.29
N ILE A 79 -5.70 6.04 4.14
CA ILE A 79 -5.80 7.47 3.78
C ILE A 79 -6.88 7.75 2.74
N GLY A 80 -7.48 6.71 2.16
CA GLY A 80 -8.62 6.83 1.27
C GLY A 80 -8.51 5.96 0.02
N ILE A 81 -9.35 6.27 -0.96
CA ILE A 81 -9.51 5.50 -2.18
C ILE A 81 -9.38 6.45 -3.37
N SER A 82 -8.63 6.03 -4.38
CA SER A 82 -8.65 6.69 -5.70
C SER A 82 -9.08 5.72 -6.78
N GLN A 83 -9.76 6.25 -7.79
CA GLN A 83 -10.14 5.53 -8.99
C GLN A 83 -9.32 6.02 -10.18
N ARG A 84 -8.89 5.10 -11.06
CA ARG A 84 -8.23 5.43 -12.33
C ARG A 84 -9.26 5.90 -13.36
N VAL A 85 -8.89 6.90 -14.16
CA VAL A 85 -9.73 7.40 -15.27
C VAL A 85 -9.88 6.35 -16.38
N LEU A 86 -8.78 5.70 -16.79
CA LEU A 86 -8.76 4.85 -17.99
C LEU A 86 -9.56 3.54 -17.88
N ASN A 87 -9.56 2.88 -16.71
CA ASN A 87 -10.19 1.57 -16.53
C ASN A 87 -11.08 1.50 -15.28
N VAL A 88 -11.41 2.66 -14.68
CA VAL A 88 -12.32 2.76 -13.53
C VAL A 88 -11.85 1.92 -12.32
N ARG A 89 -10.57 1.51 -12.32
CA ARG A 89 -10.02 0.65 -11.29
C ARG A 89 -9.81 1.44 -10.02
N THR A 90 -10.46 0.97 -8.96
CA THR A 90 -10.37 1.51 -7.61
C THR A 90 -9.12 1.00 -6.90
N THR A 91 -8.51 1.83 -6.08
CA THR A 91 -7.30 1.49 -5.31
C THR A 91 -7.37 2.14 -3.94
N ALA A 92 -7.28 1.32 -2.89
CA ALA A 92 -7.14 1.77 -1.51
C ALA A 92 -5.69 2.20 -1.27
N PHE A 93 -5.51 3.29 -0.53
CA PHE A 93 -4.20 3.83 -0.20
C PHE A 93 -3.96 3.81 1.30
N PHE A 94 -2.75 3.43 1.67
CA PHE A 94 -2.28 3.40 3.04
C PHE A 94 -1.00 4.22 3.18
N PHE A 95 -0.83 4.81 4.35
CA PHE A 95 0.40 5.46 4.76
C PHE A 95 1.06 4.66 5.88
N ILE A 96 2.33 4.30 5.71
CA ILE A 96 3.12 3.52 6.67
C ILE A 96 4.39 4.31 6.98
N LYS A 97 4.62 4.62 8.25
CA LYS A 97 5.90 5.19 8.69
C LYS A 97 6.95 4.09 8.75
N CYS A 98 8.20 4.43 8.47
CA CYS A 98 9.32 3.52 8.69
C CYS A 98 10.43 4.22 9.47
N SER A 99 11.07 3.48 10.37
CA SER A 99 12.18 4.00 11.17
C SER A 99 13.51 4.05 10.41
N LEU A 100 13.65 3.29 9.32
CA LEU A 100 14.86 3.23 8.50
C LEU A 100 15.04 4.48 7.64
N HIS A 101 16.29 4.82 7.35
CA HIS A 101 16.65 5.85 6.41
C HIS A 101 16.62 5.35 4.96
N SER A 102 16.41 6.26 4.02
CA SER A 102 16.33 5.95 2.58
C SER A 102 17.52 5.13 2.06
N LYS A 103 18.74 5.39 2.56
CA LYS A 103 19.93 4.63 2.17
C LYS A 103 19.88 3.17 2.63
N GLU A 104 19.41 2.93 3.85
CA GLU A 104 19.26 1.58 4.41
C GLU A 104 18.20 0.80 3.64
N ILE A 105 17.09 1.46 3.30
CA ILE A 105 16.01 0.87 2.51
C ILE A 105 16.51 0.50 1.10
N GLN A 106 17.28 1.38 0.45
CA GLN A 106 17.87 1.10 -0.86
C GLN A 106 18.85 -0.08 -0.82
N GLN A 107 19.56 -0.29 0.29
CA GLN A 107 20.45 -1.43 0.47
C GLN A 107 19.66 -2.74 0.63
N LEU A 108 18.55 -2.71 1.38
CA LEU A 108 17.68 -3.87 1.61
C LEU A 108 16.90 -4.30 0.36
N TYR A 109 16.52 -3.35 -0.49
CA TYR A 109 15.79 -3.60 -1.73
C TYR A 109 16.48 -4.61 -2.66
N GLY A 110 17.81 -4.62 -2.70
CA GLY A 110 18.57 -5.60 -3.52
C GLY A 110 18.39 -7.06 -3.09
N SER A 111 17.80 -7.30 -1.92
CA SER A 111 17.47 -8.62 -1.38
C SER A 111 15.97 -8.83 -1.14
N ALA A 112 15.12 -7.95 -1.68
CA ALA A 112 13.68 -8.07 -1.59
C ALA A 112 13.19 -9.38 -2.24
N GLN A 113 12.21 -10.03 -1.61
CA GLN A 113 11.64 -11.28 -2.10
C GLN A 113 11.05 -11.11 -3.51
N ASP A 114 10.31 -10.01 -3.68
CA ASP A 114 9.59 -9.69 -4.91
C ASP A 114 10.29 -8.55 -5.68
N GLY A 115 11.60 -8.41 -5.47
CA GLY A 115 12.43 -7.41 -6.15
C GLY A 115 12.52 -7.59 -7.68
N TYR A 116 11.92 -8.66 -8.24
CA TYR A 116 11.82 -8.88 -9.68
C TYR A 116 10.63 -8.14 -10.33
N GLU A 117 9.65 -7.67 -9.55
CA GLU A 117 8.45 -6.99 -10.06
C GLU A 117 8.69 -5.52 -10.41
N SER A 118 9.78 -4.97 -9.89
CA SER A 118 10.23 -3.61 -10.16
C SER A 118 11.70 -3.58 -10.56
N THR A 119 12.12 -2.53 -11.27
CA THR A 119 13.50 -2.42 -11.74
C THR A 119 14.37 -1.55 -10.83
N GLN A 120 13.77 -0.58 -10.14
CA GLN A 120 14.48 0.43 -9.34
C GLN A 120 13.58 0.98 -8.23
N LEU A 121 14.20 1.31 -7.10
CA LEU A 121 13.57 1.99 -5.96
C LEU A 121 14.16 3.41 -5.79
N TYR A 122 13.30 4.43 -5.83
CA TYR A 122 13.69 5.83 -5.64
C TYR A 122 13.14 6.40 -4.35
N ALA A 123 14.03 6.97 -3.53
CA ALA A 123 13.64 7.80 -2.39
C ALA A 123 13.59 9.27 -2.83
N MET A 124 12.42 9.89 -2.66
CA MET A 124 12.18 11.27 -3.09
C MET A 124 11.62 12.13 -1.94
N SER A 125 11.95 13.42 -1.95
CA SER A 125 11.25 14.40 -1.12
C SER A 125 9.83 14.63 -1.65
N MET A 126 8.94 15.16 -0.80
CA MET A 126 7.57 15.48 -1.18
C MET A 126 7.49 16.43 -2.38
N SER A 127 8.37 17.44 -2.45
CA SER A 127 8.46 18.36 -3.59
C SER A 127 8.82 17.66 -4.90
N ASN A 128 9.70 16.65 -4.84
CA ASN A 128 10.11 15.89 -6.01
C ASN A 128 9.00 14.92 -6.47
N VAL A 129 8.28 14.33 -5.52
CA VAL A 129 7.10 13.51 -5.82
C VAL A 129 6.04 14.37 -6.52
N GLU A 130 5.78 15.58 -6.02
CA GLU A 130 4.85 16.52 -6.66
C GLU A 130 5.23 16.82 -8.11
N ALA A 131 6.49 17.15 -8.35
CA ALA A 131 7.00 17.43 -9.69
C ALA A 131 6.92 16.20 -10.63
N ALA A 132 7.06 15.00 -10.08
CA ALA A 132 6.97 13.75 -10.84
C ALA A 132 5.52 13.29 -11.07
N THR A 133 4.56 13.72 -10.24
CA THR A 133 3.20 13.16 -10.16
C THR A 133 2.46 13.17 -11.50
N SER A 134 2.61 14.23 -12.29
CA SER A 134 1.97 14.35 -13.61
C SER A 134 2.44 13.28 -14.63
N LYS A 135 3.62 12.70 -14.41
CA LYS A 135 4.24 11.68 -15.27
C LYS A 135 4.07 10.26 -14.72
N MET A 136 3.60 10.10 -13.47
CA MET A 136 3.42 8.80 -12.86
C MET A 136 2.19 8.10 -13.46
N PRO A 137 2.29 6.83 -13.90
CA PRO A 137 1.19 6.11 -14.53
C PRO A 137 0.09 5.73 -13.53
N GLY A 138 -1.03 5.18 -13.98
CA GLY A 138 -1.97 4.49 -13.08
C GLY A 138 -2.64 5.36 -12.01
N CYS A 139 -2.63 4.89 -10.76
CA CYS A 139 -3.39 5.48 -9.64
C CYS A 139 -2.55 6.44 -8.76
N HIS A 140 -1.31 6.72 -9.15
CA HIS A 140 -0.35 7.41 -8.28
C HIS A 140 -0.67 8.88 -8.04
N GLN A 141 -1.33 9.54 -8.99
CA GLN A 141 -1.81 10.93 -8.82
C GLN A 141 -2.83 11.03 -7.69
N GLY A 142 -3.78 10.10 -7.65
CA GLY A 142 -4.78 10.04 -6.58
C GLY A 142 -4.17 9.70 -5.22
N GLY A 143 -3.25 8.72 -5.18
CA GLY A 143 -2.51 8.40 -3.95
C GLY A 143 -1.73 9.59 -3.40
N PHE A 144 -1.05 10.36 -4.27
CA PHE A 144 -0.34 11.56 -3.85
C PHE A 144 -1.28 12.67 -3.36
N ALA A 145 -2.44 12.86 -4.00
CA ALA A 145 -3.45 13.81 -3.56
C ALA A 145 -3.99 13.46 -2.16
N LEU A 146 -4.28 12.17 -1.91
CA LEU A 146 -4.72 11.68 -0.59
C LEU A 146 -3.64 11.90 0.48
N TYR A 147 -2.37 11.66 0.14
CA TYR A 147 -1.26 11.90 1.06
C TYR A 147 -1.12 13.39 1.42
N LYS A 148 -1.25 14.29 0.44
CA LYS A 148 -1.30 15.75 0.70
C LYS A 148 -2.43 16.11 1.65
N SER A 149 -3.65 15.66 1.37
CA SER A 149 -4.80 15.91 2.23
C SER A 149 -4.60 15.40 3.66
N MET A 150 -4.02 14.21 3.83
CA MET A 150 -3.68 13.67 5.15
C MET A 150 -2.69 14.57 5.90
N LEU A 151 -1.65 15.07 5.22
CA LEU A 151 -0.66 15.95 5.83
C LEU A 151 -1.24 17.31 6.20
N ASP A 152 -2.13 17.86 5.39
CA ASP A 152 -2.76 19.15 5.67
C ASP A 152 -3.71 19.03 6.87
N ALA A 153 -4.52 17.97 6.92
CA ALA A 153 -5.35 17.67 8.09
C ALA A 153 -4.54 17.45 9.39
N ALA A 154 -3.31 16.95 9.28
CA ALA A 154 -2.43 16.75 10.42
C ALA A 154 -1.78 18.06 10.95
N LYS A 155 -1.77 19.14 10.16
CA LYS A 155 -1.27 20.47 10.58
C LYS A 155 -2.34 21.31 11.26
N GLU A 156 -3.62 20.99 11.03
CA GLU A 156 -4.77 21.68 11.60
C GLU A 156 -5.11 21.19 13.03
N ASN A 157 -4.38 20.20 13.53
CA ASN A 157 -4.46 19.65 14.90
C ASN A 157 -3.19 19.97 15.70
#